data_AF-A0A0D2SR56-F1
#
_entry.id   AF-A0A0D2SR56-F1
#
_cell.length_a   1.000
_cell.length_b   1.000
_cell.length_c   1.000
_cell.angle_alpha   90.00
_cell.angle_beta   90.00
_cell.angle_gamma   90.00
#
_symmetry.space_group_name_H-M   'P 1'
#
loop_
_entity.id
_entity.type
_entity.pdbx_description
1 polymer ?
#
loop_
_entity_poly.entity_id
_entity_poly.type
_entity_poly.pdbx_seq_one_letter_code
_entity_poly.pdbx_strand_id
1 'polypeptide(L)'
;MSEAEQANSPKPPPYLEVLCKSTGKKTRFAAGTKAGFAVSLINRKLGIGAPVALHIESIREGEEPIIFGPDAVLVNYGNGWNLQTVSEMDFPGIGNGKHVRGFPTQIPNGKKVDLTNSRKMVPKPGISFLYIAKVSLAFVLMFMLAGVFMLALDNLPKLILLFNSSM
;
A
#
# COMPACT_ATOMS: atom_id res chain seq x y z
N MET A 1 -39.07 7.95 -53.71
CA MET A 1 -39.54 7.32 -52.46
C MET A 1 -38.64 6.12 -52.23
N SER A 2 -37.63 6.27 -51.40
CA SER A 2 -36.70 5.20 -51.01
C SER A 2 -35.98 5.68 -49.75
N GLU A 3 -36.69 5.54 -48.63
CA GLU A 3 -36.21 5.79 -47.28
C GLU A 3 -35.51 4.51 -46.83
N ALA A 4 -34.19 4.46 -46.98
CA ALA A 4 -33.37 3.35 -46.53
C ALA A 4 -33.09 3.50 -45.03
N GLU A 5 -33.92 2.80 -44.26
CA GLU A 5 -33.63 2.12 -42.99
C GLU A 5 -32.20 2.31 -42.45
N GLN A 6 -31.98 3.42 -41.70
CA GLN A 6 -30.79 3.56 -40.86
C GLN A 6 -30.93 2.60 -39.67
N ALA A 7 -30.27 1.44 -39.78
CA ALA A 7 -30.08 0.50 -38.69
C ALA A 7 -29.41 1.20 -37.49
N ASN A 8 -30.21 1.53 -36.48
CA ASN A 8 -29.77 2.11 -35.22
C ASN A 8 -29.00 1.05 -34.43
N SER A 9 -27.68 0.98 -34.63
CA SER A 9 -26.82 0.07 -33.87
C SER A 9 -26.77 0.51 -32.40
N PRO A 10 -26.95 -0.39 -31.42
CA PRO A 10 -26.94 -0.01 -30.01
C PRO A 10 -25.59 0.61 -29.64
N LYS A 11 -25.61 1.83 -29.13
CA LYS A 11 -24.40 2.53 -28.66
C LYS A 11 -23.77 1.72 -27.51
N PRO A 12 -22.45 1.50 -27.50
CA PRO A 12 -21.81 0.73 -26.44
C PRO A 12 -22.05 1.37 -25.06
N PRO A 13 -22.18 0.56 -24.00
CA PRO A 13 -22.43 1.08 -22.66
C PRO A 13 -21.30 2.01 -22.20
N PRO A 14 -21.62 3.06 -21.42
CA PRO A 14 -20.63 4.02 -20.97
C PRO A 14 -19.61 3.37 -20.03
N TYR A 15 -18.36 3.77 -20.18
CA TYR A 15 -17.25 3.38 -19.30
C TYR A 15 -16.65 4.60 -18.61
N LEU A 16 -15.95 4.35 -17.51
CA LEU A 16 -15.24 5.34 -16.71
C LEU A 16 -13.74 5.14 -16.93
N GLU A 17 -12.99 6.22 -17.16
CA GLU A 17 -11.54 6.17 -17.24
C GLU A 17 -10.94 6.70 -15.94
N VAL A 18 -10.02 5.95 -15.35
CA VAL A 18 -9.25 6.37 -14.19
C VAL A 18 -7.78 6.49 -14.58
N LEU A 19 -7.18 7.67 -14.37
CA LEU A 19 -5.76 7.91 -14.57
C LEU A 19 -4.96 7.44 -13.34
N CYS A 20 -4.04 6.51 -13.53
CA CYS A 20 -3.08 6.15 -12.50
C CYS A 20 -1.95 7.18 -12.47
N LYS A 21 -1.97 8.09 -11.49
CA LYS A 21 -1.01 9.20 -11.39
C LYS A 21 0.44 8.74 -11.31
N SER A 22 0.70 7.63 -10.59
CA SER A 22 2.05 7.08 -10.45
C SER A 22 2.63 6.47 -11.72
N THR A 23 1.80 6.09 -12.70
CA THR A 23 2.25 5.47 -13.95
C THR A 23 1.86 6.23 -15.22
N GLY A 24 1.00 7.24 -15.12
CA GLY A 24 0.38 7.94 -16.25
C GLY A 24 -0.61 7.09 -17.06
N LYS A 25 -0.86 5.84 -16.68
CA LYS A 25 -1.72 4.93 -17.46
C LYS A 25 -3.19 5.11 -17.12
N LYS A 26 -4.05 5.12 -18.14
CA LYS A 26 -5.51 5.12 -17.97
C LYS A 26 -6.06 3.69 -17.96
N THR A 27 -6.94 3.39 -17.01
CA THR A 27 -7.67 2.12 -16.94
C THR A 27 -9.17 2.37 -17.06
N ARG A 28 -9.85 1.56 -17.87
CA ARG A 28 -11.29 1.67 -18.11
C ARG A 28 -12.07 0.72 -17.19
N PHE A 29 -13.16 1.22 -16.63
CA PHE A 29 -14.06 0.48 -15.74
C PHE A 29 -15.50 0.63 -16.23
N ALA A 30 -16.33 -0.40 -16.00
CA ALA A 30 -17.76 -0.30 -16.26
C ALA A 30 -18.43 0.63 -15.25
N ALA A 31 -19.54 1.25 -15.65
CA ALA A 31 -20.41 1.97 -14.71
C ALA A 31 -20.84 1.05 -13.56
N GLY A 32 -20.93 1.59 -12.34
CA GLY A 32 -21.25 0.80 -11.14
C GLY A 32 -20.04 0.17 -10.42
N THR A 33 -18.83 0.31 -10.97
CA THR A 33 -17.63 -0.23 -10.32
C THR A 33 -17.33 0.50 -9.01
N LYS A 34 -17.10 -0.25 -7.92
CA LYS A 34 -16.65 0.31 -6.65
C LYS A 34 -15.19 0.78 -6.72
N ALA A 35 -14.90 1.92 -6.09
CA ALA A 35 -13.57 2.52 -6.09
C ALA A 35 -12.50 1.59 -5.49
N GLY A 36 -12.79 0.89 -4.39
CA GLY A 36 -11.85 -0.05 -3.77
C GLY A 36 -11.47 -1.21 -4.69
N PHE A 37 -12.43 -1.72 -5.46
CA PHE A 37 -12.16 -2.73 -6.48
C PHE A 37 -11.26 -2.17 -7.59
N ALA A 38 -11.56 -0.97 -8.10
CA ALA A 38 -10.76 -0.31 -9.12
C ALA A 38 -9.31 -0.06 -8.68
N VAL A 39 -9.11 0.45 -7.45
CA VAL A 39 -7.78 0.62 -6.84
C VAL A 39 -7.03 -0.70 -6.78
N SER A 40 -7.69 -1.78 -6.34
CA SER A 40 -7.05 -3.10 -6.25
C SER A 40 -6.55 -3.61 -7.61
N LEU A 41 -7.30 -3.37 -8.69
CA LEU A 41 -6.92 -3.77 -10.04
C LEU A 41 -5.81 -2.90 -10.62
N ILE A 42 -5.84 -1.59 -10.35
CA ILE A 42 -4.77 -0.68 -10.76
C ILE A 42 -3.47 -1.07 -10.06
N ASN A 43 -3.50 -1.29 -8.75
CA ASN A 43 -2.32 -1.68 -7.96
C ASN A 43 -1.71 -3.01 -8.43
N ARG A 44 -2.52 -3.98 -8.87
CA ARG A 44 -2.03 -5.25 -9.44
C ARG A 44 -1.29 -5.09 -10.77
N LYS A 45 -1.54 -4.00 -11.50
CA LYS A 45 -0.91 -3.70 -12.80
C LYS A 45 0.33 -2.81 -12.66
N LEU A 46 0.68 -2.41 -11.44
CA LEU A 46 1.88 -1.62 -11.17
C LEU A 46 3.15 -2.45 -11.38
N GLY A 47 4.20 -1.78 -11.88
CA GLY A 47 5.52 -2.36 -11.94
C GLY A 47 6.17 -2.47 -10.56
N ILE A 48 7.24 -3.26 -10.46
CA ILE A 48 8.04 -3.38 -9.24
C ILE A 48 8.56 -1.99 -8.85
N GLY A 49 8.31 -1.59 -7.59
CA GLY A 49 8.76 -0.31 -7.05
C GLY A 49 7.87 0.90 -7.36
N ALA A 50 6.80 0.74 -8.14
CA ALA A 50 5.87 1.84 -8.38
C ALA A 50 5.00 2.15 -7.14
N PRO A 51 4.74 3.43 -6.82
CA PRO A 51 3.90 3.82 -5.69
C PRO A 51 2.48 3.27 -5.82
N VAL A 52 1.98 2.68 -4.73
CA VAL A 52 0.62 2.15 -4.67
C VAL A 52 -0.40 3.28 -4.59
N ALA A 53 -1.50 3.13 -5.34
CA ALA A 53 -2.65 3.98 -5.20
C ALA A 53 -3.37 3.68 -3.87
N LEU A 54 -3.68 4.72 -3.12
CA LEU A 54 -4.40 4.66 -1.84
C LEU A 54 -5.91 4.76 -2.06
N HIS A 55 -6.34 5.69 -2.91
CA HIS A 55 -7.74 5.89 -3.26
C HIS A 55 -7.86 6.52 -4.66
N ILE A 56 -9.10 6.67 -5.12
CA ILE A 56 -9.45 7.40 -6.35
C ILE A 56 -10.17 8.67 -5.92
N GLU A 57 -9.87 9.76 -6.62
CA GLU A 57 -10.56 11.05 -6.49
C GLU A 57 -10.99 11.54 -7.87
N SER A 58 -11.98 12.43 -7.91
CA SER A 58 -12.34 13.21 -9.09
C SER A 58 -11.73 14.60 -8.93
N ILE A 59 -10.96 15.05 -9.92
CA ILE A 59 -10.34 16.39 -9.91
C ILE A 59 -10.90 17.29 -10.99
N ARG A 60 -10.96 18.59 -10.69
CA ARG A 60 -11.23 19.67 -11.64
C ARG A 60 -10.33 20.86 -11.28
N GLU A 61 -9.86 21.56 -12.30
CA GLU A 61 -8.98 22.72 -12.10
C GLU A 61 -9.66 23.80 -11.27
N GLY A 62 -8.97 24.31 -10.24
CA GLY A 62 -9.48 25.35 -9.35
C GLY A 62 -10.47 24.89 -8.29
N GLU A 63 -10.76 23.59 -8.20
CA GLU A 63 -11.74 23.04 -7.26
C GLU A 63 -11.18 21.93 -6.37
N GLU A 64 -11.85 21.73 -5.23
CA GLU A 64 -11.50 20.69 -4.29
C GLU A 64 -11.83 19.29 -4.86
N PRO A 65 -10.89 18.32 -4.77
CA PRO A 65 -11.12 16.97 -5.24
C PRO A 65 -12.26 16.26 -4.50
N ILE A 66 -13.03 15.46 -5.24
CA ILE A 66 -14.07 14.59 -4.67
C ILE A 66 -13.45 13.22 -4.39
N ILE A 67 -13.31 12.87 -3.11
CA ILE A 67 -12.67 11.63 -2.67
C ILE A 67 -13.68 10.48 -2.67
N PHE A 68 -13.33 9.34 -3.29
CA PHE A 68 -14.16 8.13 -3.27
C PHE A 68 -13.70 7.17 -2.18
N GLY A 69 -14.60 6.87 -1.23
CA GLY A 69 -14.41 5.79 -0.28
C GLY A 69 -14.35 4.40 -0.97
N PRO A 70 -13.81 3.36 -0.31
CA PRO A 70 -13.59 2.05 -0.93
C PRO A 70 -14.88 1.38 -1.43
N ASP A 71 -16.01 1.63 -0.78
CA ASP A 71 -17.33 1.12 -1.17
C ASP A 71 -18.13 2.05 -2.08
N ALA A 72 -17.64 3.27 -2.32
CA ALA A 72 -18.30 4.23 -3.20
C ALA A 72 -18.22 3.74 -4.65
N VAL A 73 -19.32 3.89 -5.37
CA VAL A 73 -19.37 3.66 -6.82
C VAL A 73 -18.65 4.82 -7.51
N LEU A 74 -17.79 4.49 -8.49
CA LEU A 74 -17.15 5.50 -9.32
C LEU A 74 -18.20 6.22 -10.17
N VAL A 75 -18.12 7.54 -10.19
CA VAL A 75 -19.02 8.40 -10.96
C VAL A 75 -18.18 9.40 -11.75
N ASN A 76 -18.54 9.62 -13.01
CA ASN A 76 -18.00 10.74 -13.78
C ASN A 76 -18.94 11.94 -13.63
N TYR A 77 -18.42 13.03 -13.06
CA TYR A 77 -19.17 14.27 -12.86
C TYR A 77 -19.29 15.16 -14.12
N GLY A 78 -18.66 14.76 -15.23
CA GLY A 78 -18.69 15.52 -16.48
C GLY A 78 -17.89 16.82 -16.41
N ASN A 79 -18.09 17.73 -17.37
CA ASN A 79 -17.71 19.15 -17.25
C ASN A 79 -16.29 19.44 -16.71
N GLY A 80 -15.29 18.72 -17.21
CA GLY A 80 -13.87 18.89 -16.84
C GLY A 80 -13.42 18.08 -15.64
N TRP A 81 -14.31 17.34 -14.98
CA TRP A 81 -13.95 16.39 -13.94
C TRP A 81 -13.27 15.14 -14.50
N ASN A 82 -12.18 14.72 -13.87
CA ASN A 82 -11.44 13.52 -14.26
C ASN A 82 -11.12 12.64 -13.06
N LEU A 83 -11.31 11.33 -13.20
CA LEU A 83 -10.95 10.38 -12.16
C LEU A 83 -9.45 10.10 -12.20
N GLN A 84 -8.79 10.19 -11.05
CA GLN A 84 -7.39 9.85 -10.89
C GLN A 84 -7.11 9.13 -9.57
N THR A 85 -5.99 8.40 -9.53
CA THR A 85 -5.52 7.79 -8.29
C THR A 85 -4.64 8.76 -7.49
N VAL A 86 -4.73 8.69 -6.17
CA VAL A 86 -3.80 9.35 -5.26
C VAL A 86 -2.86 8.31 -4.64
N SER A 87 -1.59 8.63 -4.51
CA SER A 87 -0.55 7.77 -3.93
C SER A 87 0.09 8.42 -2.70
N GLU A 88 0.86 7.66 -1.92
CA GLU A 88 1.55 8.16 -0.72
C GLU A 88 2.53 9.32 -1.03
N MET A 89 3.10 9.36 -2.24
CA MET A 89 3.99 10.43 -2.68
C MET A 89 3.28 11.77 -2.87
N ASP A 90 1.95 11.76 -3.00
CA ASP A 90 1.15 12.98 -3.22
C ASP A 90 0.88 13.75 -1.93
N PHE A 91 1.27 13.20 -0.77
CA PHE A 91 1.12 13.84 0.53
C PHE A 91 2.47 14.45 0.96
N PRO A 92 2.68 15.77 0.82
CA PRO A 92 3.86 16.45 1.34
C PRO A 92 3.75 16.55 2.86
N GLY A 93 4.16 15.51 3.60
CA GLY A 93 4.11 15.57 5.07
C GLY A 93 4.50 14.32 5.85
N ILE A 94 4.67 13.15 5.22
CA ILE A 94 5.07 11.93 5.95
C ILE A 94 6.37 11.42 5.34
N GLY A 95 7.47 11.99 5.84
CA GLY A 95 8.77 11.38 5.70
C GLY A 95 8.73 9.97 6.31
N ASN A 96 9.20 9.00 5.53
CA ASN A 96 9.65 7.70 5.99
C ASN A 96 8.59 6.77 6.60
N GLY A 97 7.91 6.04 5.71
CA GLY A 97 7.91 4.59 5.77
C GLY A 97 7.08 3.97 6.89
N LYS A 98 5.76 3.94 6.72
CA LYS A 98 4.92 2.87 7.28
C LYS A 98 3.84 2.52 6.28
N HIS A 99 4.01 1.38 5.61
CA HIS A 99 2.97 0.75 4.81
C HIS A 99 1.66 0.73 5.61
N VAL A 100 0.70 1.56 5.19
CA VAL A 100 -0.65 1.52 5.73
C VAL A 100 -1.25 0.19 5.33
N ARG A 101 -1.19 -0.73 6.28
CA ARG A 101 -2.19 -1.74 6.64
C ARG A 101 -3.24 -1.94 5.55
N GLY A 102 -3.06 -2.98 4.74
CA GLY A 102 -4.04 -3.42 3.78
C GLY A 102 -5.41 -3.55 4.45
N PHE A 103 -6.40 -2.87 3.87
CA PHE A 103 -7.81 -3.14 4.16
C PHE A 103 -8.07 -4.63 3.86
N PRO A 104 -8.70 -5.38 4.77
CA PRO A 104 -8.98 -6.78 4.56
C PRO A 104 -9.96 -6.89 3.39
N THR A 105 -9.51 -7.51 2.31
CA THR A 105 -10.38 -7.92 1.21
C THR A 105 -11.27 -9.04 1.74
N GLN A 106 -12.41 -8.72 2.33
CA GLN A 106 -13.47 -9.71 2.53
C GLN A 106 -14.09 -10.00 1.15
N ILE A 107 -13.69 -11.13 0.58
CA ILE A 107 -14.40 -11.76 -0.53
C ILE A 107 -15.49 -12.62 0.13
N PRO A 108 -16.79 -12.37 -0.08
CA PRO A 108 -17.79 -13.37 0.25
C PRO A 108 -17.85 -14.33 -0.94
N ASN A 109 -17.32 -15.54 -0.81
CA ASN A 109 -17.96 -16.63 -1.54
C ASN A 109 -17.71 -18.01 -0.93
N GLY A 110 -18.82 -18.64 -0.54
CA GLY A 110 -18.88 -20.07 -0.43
C GLY A 110 -18.80 -20.71 -1.82
N LYS A 111 -17.97 -21.74 -1.93
CA LYS A 111 -18.22 -23.01 -2.62
C LYS A 111 -16.89 -23.77 -2.66
N LYS A 112 -16.87 -24.92 -1.98
CA LYS A 112 -15.81 -25.91 -2.04
C LYS A 112 -15.60 -26.34 -3.49
N VAL A 113 -14.36 -26.28 -3.97
CA VAL A 113 -13.85 -27.19 -4.99
C VAL A 113 -12.41 -27.53 -4.60
N ASP A 114 -12.23 -28.77 -4.15
CA ASP A 114 -10.91 -29.39 -4.02
C ASP A 114 -10.27 -29.46 -5.40
N LEU A 115 -9.03 -28.98 -5.52
CA LEU A 115 -8.10 -29.50 -6.52
C LEU A 115 -6.66 -29.33 -6.02
N THR A 116 -6.08 -30.47 -5.69
CA THR A 116 -4.66 -30.70 -5.44
C THR A 116 -3.82 -30.22 -6.64
N ASN A 117 -2.94 -29.24 -6.44
CA ASN A 117 -1.55 -29.30 -6.91
C ASN A 117 -0.74 -28.05 -6.51
N SER A 118 0.24 -28.31 -5.66
CA SER A 118 1.56 -27.69 -5.55
C SER A 118 1.75 -26.33 -6.24
N ARG A 119 1.51 -25.25 -5.49
CA ARG A 119 2.21 -23.99 -5.72
C ARG A 119 3.08 -23.75 -4.50
N LYS A 120 4.40 -23.88 -4.68
CA LYS A 120 5.42 -23.46 -3.71
C LYS A 120 5.00 -22.11 -3.13
N MET A 121 4.54 -22.16 -1.89
CA MET A 121 4.20 -21.01 -1.08
C MET A 121 5.51 -20.32 -0.74
N VAL A 122 5.89 -19.33 -1.55
CA VAL A 122 6.91 -18.36 -1.15
C VAL A 122 6.36 -17.69 0.10
N PRO A 123 7.02 -17.81 1.27
CA PRO A 123 6.52 -17.20 2.48
C PRO A 123 6.45 -15.69 2.25
N LYS A 124 5.28 -15.10 2.50
CA LYS A 124 5.14 -13.67 2.76
C LYS A 124 6.29 -13.24 3.66
N PRO A 125 6.98 -12.11 3.44
CA PRO A 125 7.94 -11.63 4.41
C PRO A 125 7.14 -11.07 5.60
N GLY A 126 6.72 -11.97 6.48
CA GLY A 126 6.32 -11.62 7.83
C GLY A 126 7.56 -11.16 8.55
N ILE A 127 7.55 -9.90 8.98
CA ILE A 127 8.61 -9.22 9.73
C ILE A 127 9.93 -9.19 8.94
N SER A 128 10.30 -8.01 8.43
CA SER A 128 11.58 -7.84 7.73
C SER A 128 12.70 -8.45 8.56
N PHE A 129 13.39 -9.46 8.02
CA PHE A 129 14.48 -10.17 8.69
C PHE A 129 15.54 -9.20 9.24
N LEU A 130 15.72 -8.07 8.56
CA LEU A 130 16.54 -6.93 9.00
C LEU A 130 16.07 -6.32 10.32
N TYR A 131 14.77 -6.21 10.56
CA TYR A 131 14.22 -5.72 11.83
C TYR A 131 14.48 -6.70 12.97
N ILE A 132 14.26 -8.00 12.74
CA ILE A 132 14.58 -9.05 13.72
C ILE A 132 16.08 -9.06 14.01
N ALA A 133 16.93 -9.04 12.99
CA ALA A 133 18.37 -8.98 13.16
C ALA A 133 18.82 -7.73 13.94
N LYS A 134 18.22 -6.56 13.65
CA LYS A 134 18.50 -5.30 14.36
C LYS A 134 18.10 -5.37 15.83
N VAL A 135 16.94 -5.96 16.14
CA VAL A 135 16.46 -6.15 17.51
C VAL A 135 17.32 -7.17 18.25
N SER A 136 17.63 -8.31 17.64
CA SER A 136 18.53 -9.32 18.22
C SER A 136 19.92 -8.76 18.51
N LEU A 137 20.48 -7.95 17.61
CA LEU A 137 21.77 -7.29 17.83
C LEU A 137 21.73 -6.35 19.04
N ALA A 138 20.67 -5.56 19.19
CA ALA A 138 20.50 -4.67 20.34
C ALA A 138 20.44 -5.46 21.66
N PHE A 139 19.74 -6.61 21.68
CA PHE A 139 19.72 -7.49 22.85
C PHE A 139 21.10 -8.05 23.18
N VAL A 140 21.86 -8.54 22.20
CA VAL A 140 23.22 -9.05 22.42
C VAL A 140 24.12 -7.97 23.02
N LEU A 141 24.08 -6.73 22.49
CA LEU A 141 24.86 -5.62 23.03
C LEU A 141 24.46 -5.26 24.46
N MET A 142 23.15 -5.27 24.77
CA MET A 142 22.65 -5.04 26.12
C MET A 142 23.14 -6.12 27.10
N PHE A 143 23.10 -7.40 26.73
CA PHE A 143 23.59 -8.48 27.58
C PHE A 143 25.10 -8.39 27.80
N MET A 144 25.88 -8.07 26.77
CA MET A 144 27.32 -7.87 26.89
C MET A 144 27.63 -6.70 27.82
N LEU A 145 26.93 -5.57 27.66
CA LEU A 145 27.12 -4.39 28.52
C LEU A 145 26.73 -4.70 29.97
N ALA A 146 25.61 -5.39 30.19
CA ALA A 146 25.17 -5.81 31.53
C ALA A 146 26.18 -6.76 32.19
N GLY A 147 26.75 -7.70 31.43
CA GLY A 147 27.78 -8.62 31.92
C GLY A 147 29.06 -7.90 32.32
N VAL A 148 29.57 -6.99 31.46
CA VAL A 148 30.74 -6.17 31.78
C VAL A 148 30.48 -5.27 32.99
N PHE A 149 29.28 -4.68 33.07
CA PHE A 149 28.88 -3.84 34.19
C PHE A 149 28.80 -4.63 35.51
N MET A 150 28.22 -5.83 35.50
CA MET A 150 28.22 -6.72 36.67
C MET A 150 29.63 -7.09 37.10
N LEU A 151 30.50 -7.44 36.16
CA LEU A 151 31.89 -7.77 36.47
C LEU A 151 32.65 -6.57 37.04
N ALA A 152 32.34 -5.35 36.58
CA ALA A 152 32.87 -4.12 37.17
C ALA A 152 32.32 -3.87 38.58
N LEU A 153 31.04 -4.16 38.86
CA LEU A 153 30.44 -4.03 40.20
C LEU A 153 31.02 -5.07 41.18
N ASP A 154 31.21 -6.31 40.74
CA ASP A 154 31.83 -7.36 41.57
C ASP A 154 33.28 -7.03 41.92
N ASN A 155 33.98 -6.35 41.02
CA ASN A 155 35.35 -5.90 41.22
C ASN A 155 35.44 -4.43 41.67
N LEU A 156 34.32 -3.81 42.06
CA LEU A 156 34.24 -2.38 42.39
C LEU A 156 35.28 -1.95 43.44
N PRO A 157 35.53 -2.70 44.53
CA PRO A 157 36.55 -2.31 45.50
C PRO A 157 37.97 -2.25 44.90
N LYS A 158 38.29 -3.19 43.99
CA LYS A 158 39.59 -3.23 43.30
C LYS A 158 39.70 -2.14 42.24
N LEU A 159 38.61 -1.86 41.53
CA LEU A 159 38.52 -0.76 40.56
C LEU A 159 38.73 0.60 41.24
N ILE A 160 38.09 0.85 42.39
CA ILE A 160 38.27 2.09 43.15
C ILE A 160 39.73 2.26 43.60
N LEU A 161 40.38 1.18 44.06
CA LEU A 161 41.80 1.21 44.44
C LEU A 161 42.73 1.48 43.25
N LEU A 162 42.45 0.90 42.08
CA LEU A 162 43.18 1.17 40.84
C LEU A 162 43.11 2.66 40.45
N PHE A 163 41.93 3.26 40.48
CA PHE A 163 41.76 4.69 40.16
C PHE A 163 42.43 5.60 41.18
N ASN A 164 42.36 5.28 42.48
CA ASN A 164 43.05 6.04 43.52
C ASN A 164 44.58 5.88 43.47
N SER A 165 45.10 4.79 42.91
CA SER A 165 46.55 4.57 42.74
C SER A 165 47.13 5.17 41.46
N SER A 166 46.27 5.50 40.50
CA SER A 166 46.65 6.07 39.19
C SER A 166 46.57 7.61 39.17
N MET A 167 46.22 8.23 40.29
CA MET A 167 46.07 9.67 40.46
C MET A 167 47.14 10.21 41.40
#